data_AF-G6C6I8-F1
#
_entry.id   AF-G6C6I8-F1
#
_cell.length_a   1.000
_cell.length_b   1.000
_cell.length_c   1.000
_cell.angle_alpha   90.00
_cell.angle_beta   90.00
_cell.angle_gamma   90.00
#
_symmetry.space_group_name_H-M   'P 1'
#
loop_
_entity.id
_entity.type
_entity.pdbx_description
1 polymer ?
#
loop_
_entity_poly.entity_id
_entity_poly.type
_entity_poly.pdbx_seq_one_letter_code
_entity_poly.pdbx_strand_id
1 'polypeptide(L)'
;MSPKRKKTLKNNFYELHPKSWTQDWRCSFFMSKLTREDKIEIYERRKNGETISSLAKSFNIHESKIKYLIVLIKKHGYDILRNGKNRYYSREFKLQIINRVLVLLLILA
;
A
#
# COMPACT_ATOMS: atom_id res chain seq x y z
N MET A 1 9.56 -47.92 -41.23
CA MET A 1 8.22 -47.30 -41.35
C MET A 1 7.73 -46.98 -39.94
N SER A 2 7.85 -45.72 -39.51
CA SER A 2 7.56 -45.28 -38.14
C SER A 2 6.09 -44.87 -37.98
N PRO A 3 5.37 -45.27 -36.91
CA PRO A 3 4.00 -44.81 -36.70
C PRO A 3 3.95 -43.37 -36.18
N LYS A 4 3.18 -42.55 -36.89
CA LYS A 4 2.96 -41.11 -36.70
C LYS A 4 2.28 -40.82 -35.35
N ARG A 5 2.91 -40.02 -34.49
CA ARG A 5 2.24 -39.43 -33.30
C ARG A 5 1.35 -38.27 -33.73
N LYS A 6 0.06 -38.37 -33.36
CA LYS A 6 -1.01 -37.39 -33.60
C LYS A 6 -0.64 -36.04 -32.96
N LYS A 7 -0.74 -34.96 -33.73
CA LYS A 7 -0.65 -33.58 -33.22
C LYS A 7 -1.99 -33.24 -32.54
N THR A 8 -1.99 -33.12 -31.21
CA THR A 8 -3.07 -32.47 -30.47
C THR A 8 -2.49 -31.20 -29.84
N LEU A 9 -3.08 -30.06 -30.21
CA LEU A 9 -2.79 -28.74 -29.67
C LEU A 9 -2.79 -28.83 -28.14
N LYS A 10 -1.62 -28.60 -27.52
CA LYS A 10 -1.52 -28.44 -26.07
C LYS A 10 -2.19 -27.11 -25.74
N ASN A 11 -3.49 -27.16 -25.52
CA ASN A 11 -4.20 -26.13 -24.78
C ASN A 11 -3.59 -26.12 -23.39
N ASN A 12 -2.78 -25.10 -23.15
CA ASN A 12 -2.05 -24.79 -21.93
C ASN A 12 -3.01 -24.36 -20.80
N PHE A 13 -4.01 -25.17 -20.52
CA PHE A 13 -4.74 -25.13 -19.24
C PHE A 13 -3.94 -25.97 -18.26
N TYR A 14 -2.86 -25.39 -17.73
CA TYR A 14 -2.14 -26.02 -16.63
C TYR A 14 -3.08 -26.03 -15.44
N GLU A 15 -3.45 -27.24 -15.02
CA GLU A 15 -3.95 -27.56 -13.69
C GLU A 15 -3.28 -26.66 -12.64
N LEU A 16 -4.09 -25.86 -11.96
CA LEU A 16 -3.59 -24.94 -10.94
C LEU A 16 -3.05 -25.77 -9.77
N HIS A 17 -1.73 -25.91 -9.75
CA HIS A 17 -0.98 -26.46 -8.63
C HIS A 17 -1.32 -25.69 -7.34
N PRO A 18 -1.45 -26.34 -6.16
CA PRO A 18 -1.96 -25.76 -4.89
C PRO A 18 -1.03 -24.72 -4.22
N LYS A 19 -0.22 -24.01 -5.00
CA LYS A 19 0.69 -22.94 -4.56
C LYS A 19 -0.01 -21.63 -4.22
N SER A 20 -1.29 -21.46 -4.57
CA SER A 20 -2.01 -20.20 -4.29
C SER A 20 -2.37 -20.00 -2.82
N TRP A 21 -2.32 -21.05 -1.99
CA TRP A 21 -2.61 -20.99 -0.55
C TRP A 21 -1.43 -21.39 0.35
N THR A 22 -0.33 -21.91 -0.19
CA THR A 22 0.89 -22.11 0.61
C THR A 22 1.50 -20.75 0.95
N GLN A 23 1.68 -20.49 2.25
CA GLN A 23 2.38 -19.34 2.83
C GLN A 23 3.86 -19.32 2.40
N ASP A 24 4.12 -19.09 1.11
CA ASP A 24 5.47 -18.94 0.55
C ASP A 24 5.84 -17.45 0.58
N TRP A 25 6.73 -17.13 1.51
CA TRP A 25 7.33 -15.84 1.83
C TRP A 25 8.08 -15.16 0.67
N ARG A 26 8.19 -15.80 -0.51
CA ARG A 26 9.04 -15.30 -1.59
C ARG A 26 8.39 -14.35 -2.59
N CYS A 27 7.06 -14.29 -2.72
CA CYS A 27 6.41 -13.39 -3.69
C CYS A 27 4.98 -13.04 -3.27
N SER A 28 4.81 -12.37 -2.12
CA SER A 28 3.58 -11.61 -1.89
C SER A 28 3.67 -10.30 -2.66
N PHE A 29 2.54 -9.87 -3.23
CA PHE A 29 2.28 -8.47 -3.60
C PHE A 29 2.49 -7.57 -2.37
N PHE A 30 3.74 -7.32 -1.99
CA PHE A 30 4.14 -6.27 -1.07
C PHE A 30 3.91 -4.95 -1.81
N MET A 31 2.65 -4.55 -1.92
CA MET A 31 2.32 -3.15 -2.11
C MET A 31 2.88 -2.42 -0.89
N SER A 32 4.12 -1.96 -1.04
CA SER A 32 4.92 -0.92 -0.34
C SER A 32 4.19 0.00 0.63
N LYS A 33 3.43 -0.56 1.57
CA LYS A 33 2.71 0.18 2.59
C LYS A 33 3.64 0.29 3.77
N LEU A 34 4.37 1.38 3.79
CA LEU A 34 5.23 1.75 4.90
C LEU A 34 4.44 1.73 6.20
N THR A 35 4.87 0.91 7.16
CA THR A 35 4.25 0.85 8.49
C THR A 35 4.49 2.17 9.23
N ARG A 36 3.85 2.36 10.39
CA ARG A 36 4.12 3.57 11.19
C ARG A 36 5.55 3.53 11.72
N GLU A 37 5.99 2.35 12.11
CA GLU A 37 7.30 2.06 12.67
C GLU A 37 8.39 2.34 11.62
N ASP A 38 8.22 1.84 10.39
CA ASP A 38 9.14 2.14 9.29
C ASP A 38 9.24 3.65 9.01
N LYS A 39 8.13 4.39 9.11
CA LYS A 39 8.12 5.86 8.90
C LYS A 39 8.91 6.58 9.96
N ILE A 40 8.80 6.14 11.22
CA ILE A 40 9.56 6.69 12.34
C ILE A 40 11.04 6.37 12.15
N GLU A 41 11.37 5.12 11.81
CA GLU A 41 12.74 4.69 11.59
C GLU A 41 13.44 5.48 10.48
N ILE A 42 12.76 5.67 9.33
CA ILE A 42 13.29 6.49 8.22
C ILE A 42 13.61 7.91 8.68
N TYR A 43 12.75 8.50 9.52
CA TYR A 43 12.96 9.87 10.00
C TYR A 43 14.12 9.97 10.99
N GLU A 44 14.22 9.06 11.96
CA GLU A 44 15.33 9.03 12.93
C GLU A 44 16.67 8.73 12.24
N ARG A 45 16.72 7.77 11.31
CA ARG A 45 17.94 7.50 10.52
C ARG A 45 18.35 8.71 9.67
N ARG A 46 17.38 9.43 9.09
CA ARG A 46 17.66 10.69 8.39
C ARG A 46 18.22 11.76 9.32
N LYS A 47 17.69 11.88 10.54
CA LYS A 47 18.16 12.80 11.58
C LYS A 47 19.58 12.47 12.03
N ASN A 48 19.94 11.18 12.04
CA ASN A 48 21.29 10.68 12.31
C ASN A 48 22.28 10.85 11.14
N GLY A 49 21.85 11.45 10.02
CA GLY A 49 22.73 11.83 8.92
C GLY A 49 22.73 10.88 7.72
N GLU A 50 21.91 9.83 7.69
CA GLU A 50 21.81 8.97 6.52
C GLU A 50 21.28 9.72 5.28
N THR A 51 21.79 9.33 4.11
CA THR A 51 21.37 9.91 2.83
C THR A 51 20.03 9.35 2.38
N ILE A 52 19.26 10.17 1.66
CA ILE A 52 17.94 9.77 1.14
C ILE A 52 18.06 8.57 0.18
N SER A 53 19.14 8.48 -0.59
CA SER A 53 19.37 7.36 -1.51
C SER A 53 19.62 6.04 -0.78
N SER A 54 20.35 6.06 0.35
CA SER A 54 20.54 4.89 1.22
C SER A 54 19.21 4.41 1.82
N LEU A 55 18.41 5.35 2.31
CA LEU A 55 17.07 5.07 2.85
C LEU A 55 16.14 4.52 1.76
N ALA A 56 16.18 5.08 0.55
CA ALA A 56 15.40 4.60 -0.59
C ALA A 56 15.73 3.16 -0.95
N LYS A 57 17.01 2.79 -0.96
CA LYS A 57 17.47 1.43 -1.23
C LYS A 57 17.09 0.46 -0.12
N SER A 58 17.32 0.81 1.15
CA SER A 58 17.07 -0.07 2.29
C SER A 58 15.57 -0.39 2.47
N PHE A 59 14.70 0.59 2.27
CA PHE A 59 13.26 0.39 2.38
C PHE A 59 12.58 0.03 1.04
N ASN A 60 13.33 -0.02 -0.07
CA ASN A 60 12.83 -0.23 -1.43
C ASN A 60 11.71 0.77 -1.82
N ILE A 61 11.96 2.06 -1.59
CA ILE A 61 10.99 3.14 -1.79
C ILE A 61 11.62 4.25 -2.64
N HIS A 62 10.80 4.90 -3.47
CA HIS A 62 11.22 6.08 -4.22
C HIS A 62 11.65 7.24 -3.31
N GLU A 63 12.76 7.89 -3.65
CA GLU A 63 13.30 9.03 -2.90
C GLU A 63 12.28 10.17 -2.69
N SER A 64 11.35 10.38 -3.63
CA SER A 64 10.29 11.38 -3.52
C SER A 64 9.36 11.13 -2.33
N LYS A 65 8.99 9.86 -2.07
CA LYS A 65 8.17 9.49 -0.90
C LYS A 65 8.91 9.75 0.41
N ILE A 66 10.22 9.50 0.45
CA ILE A 66 11.06 9.77 1.63
C ILE A 66 11.18 11.28 1.88
N LYS A 67 11.46 12.06 0.83
CA LYS A 67 11.49 13.53 0.91
C LYS A 67 10.16 14.08 1.46
N TYR A 68 9.04 13.61 0.92
CA TYR A 68 7.71 13.97 1.39
C TYR A 68 7.50 13.61 2.86
N LEU A 69 7.84 12.38 3.27
CA LEU A 69 7.70 11.92 4.65
C LEU A 69 8.49 12.78 5.64
N ILE A 70 9.74 13.11 5.31
CA ILE A 70 10.60 13.95 6.14
C ILE A 70 9.99 15.34 6.34
N VAL A 71 9.51 15.97 5.26
CA VAL A 71 8.85 17.29 5.33
C VAL A 71 7.59 17.22 6.18
N LEU A 72 6.80 16.15 6.01
CA LEU A 72 5.55 15.94 6.73
C LEU A 72 5.76 15.82 8.24
N ILE A 73 6.70 14.98 8.67
CA ILE A 73 7.04 14.78 10.09
C ILE A 73 7.71 16.04 10.65
N LYS A 74 8.57 16.72 9.90
CA LYS A 74 9.18 17.98 10.33
C LYS A 74 8.13 19.07 10.62
N LYS A 75 7.03 19.10 9.86
CA LYS A 75 5.98 20.11 10.00
C LYS A 75 4.97 19.79 11.11
N HIS A 76 4.58 18.53 11.25
CA HIS A 76 3.46 18.12 12.11
C HIS A 76 3.88 17.23 13.28
N GLY A 77 5.17 16.90 13.42
CA GLY A 77 5.64 15.92 14.39
C GLY A 77 5.15 14.50 14.07
N TYR A 78 5.20 13.63 15.07
CA TYR A 78 4.78 12.23 14.94
C TYR A 78 3.28 12.01 14.98
N ASP A 79 2.49 13.02 15.37
CA ASP A 79 1.02 12.91 15.51
C ASP A 79 0.30 12.62 14.19
N ILE A 80 0.92 13.00 13.07
CA ILE A 80 0.40 12.71 11.73
C ILE A 80 0.53 11.22 11.36
N LEU A 81 1.43 10.49 12.03
CA LEU A 81 1.61 9.05 11.84
C LEU A 81 0.55 8.29 12.63
N ARG A 82 -0.60 8.05 11.99
CA ARG A 82 -1.72 7.37 12.63
C ARG A 82 -1.35 5.94 13.08
N ASN A 83 -1.53 5.62 14.36
CA ASN A 83 -1.28 4.29 14.93
C ASN A 83 -2.36 3.25 14.57
N GLY A 84 -3.58 3.71 14.28
CA GLY A 84 -4.76 2.84 14.18
C GLY A 84 -5.25 2.53 12.77
N LYS A 85 -6.23 1.62 12.70
CA LYS A 85 -7.03 1.33 11.50
C LYS A 85 -7.70 2.61 10.97
N ASN A 86 -8.12 2.59 9.70
CA ASN A 86 -8.90 3.71 9.15
C ASN A 86 -10.11 3.95 10.06
N ARG A 87 -10.40 5.23 10.36
CA ARG A 87 -11.62 5.58 11.08
C ARG A 87 -12.79 4.99 10.29
N TYR A 88 -13.44 4.00 10.87
CA TYR A 88 -14.60 3.37 10.26
C TYR A 88 -15.82 4.14 10.73
N TYR A 89 -16.48 4.81 9.79
CA TYR A 89 -17.74 5.49 10.06
C TYR A 89 -18.90 4.55 9.73
N SER A 90 -19.92 4.54 10.61
CA SER A 90 -21.14 3.76 10.38
C SER A 90 -21.88 4.25 9.14
N ARG A 91 -22.77 3.42 8.59
CA ARG A 91 -23.53 3.75 7.39
C ARG A 91 -24.46 4.93 7.64
N GLU A 92 -25.05 4.97 8.82
CA GLU A 92 -25.95 6.00 9.33
C GLU A 92 -25.23 7.34 9.44
N PHE A 93 -24.01 7.35 9.98
CA PHE A 93 -23.20 8.57 10.07
C PHE A 93 -22.86 9.12 8.68
N LYS A 94 -22.49 8.24 7.74
CA LYS A 94 -22.21 8.66 6.35
C LYS A 94 -23.45 9.27 5.70
N LEU A 95 -24.63 8.66 5.84
CA LEU A 95 -25.89 9.17 5.34
C LEU A 95 -26.25 10.53 5.96
N GLN A 96 -26.06 10.66 7.27
CA GLN A 96 -26.31 11.92 7.98
C GLN A 96 -25.45 13.07 7.45
N ILE A 97 -24.16 12.82 7.21
CA ILE A 97 -23.24 13.82 6.65
C ILE A 97 -23.66 14.20 5.22
N ILE A 98 -24.01 13.21 4.38
CA ILE A 98 -24.48 13.46 3.01
C ILE A 98 -25.75 14.33 3.04
N ASN A 99 -26.75 13.96 3.84
CA ASN A 99 -28.00 14.71 3.94
C ASN A 99 -27.77 16.15 4.45
N ARG A 100 -26.85 16.35 5.41
CA ARG A 100 -26.48 17.70 5.87
C ARG A 100 -25.89 18.55 4.76
N VAL A 101 -24.97 18.00 3.97
CA VAL A 101 -24.35 18.74 2.84
C VAL A 101 -25.40 19.07 1.77
N LEU A 102 -26.29 18.13 1.45
CA LEU A 102 -27.38 18.36 0.48
C LEU A 102 -28.32 19.48 0.93
N VAL A 103 -28.72 19.49 2.20
CA VAL A 103 -29.59 20.54 2.75
C VAL A 103 -28.88 21.90 2.73
N LEU A 104 -27.60 21.96 3.10
CA LEU A 104 -26.82 23.21 3.05
C LEU A 104 -26.72 23.75 1.62
N LEU A 105 -26.52 22.89 0.61
CA LEU A 105 -26.46 23.30 -0.79
C LEU A 105 -27.81 23.84 -1.30
N LEU A 106 -28.94 23.27 -0.86
CA LEU A 106 -30.27 23.71 -1.26
C LEU A 106 -30.69 25.05 -0.63
N ILE A 107 -30.16 25.39 0.55
CA ILE A 107 -30.47 26.64 1.24
C ILE A 107 -29.59 27.81 0.75
N LEU A 108 -28.42 27.50 0.20
CA LEU A 108 -27.46 28.47 -0.33
C LEU A 108 -27.66 28.77 -1.83
N ALA A 109 -28.57 28.07 -2.50
CA ALA A 109 -28.94 28.26 -3.91
C ALA A 109 -30.31 28.95 -4.01
#